data_AF-A0A167WP18-F1
#
_entry.id   AF-A0A167WP18-F1
#
_cell.length_a   1.000
_cell.length_b   1.000
_cell.length_c   1.000
_cell.angle_alpha   90.00
_cell.angle_beta   90.00
_cell.angle_gamma   90.00
#
_symmetry.space_group_name_H-M   'P 1'
#
loop_
_entity.id
_entity.type
_entity.pdbx_description
1 polymer ?
#
loop_
_entity_poly.entity_id
_entity_poly.type
_entity_poly.pdbx_seq_one_letter_code
_entity_poly.pdbx_strand_id
1 'polypeptide(L)'
;FLWLGFEVVFVLYSYTPVPHGGLGFPAKQIGYALSSSGVLSVTMQLFLMPYILRTFDKAKMYNLCFCMYPLLFPIMSVLNIIARAGYDEATETLSAQATAAVWAGIALLLLMSRFAMMAFALSFILIKEHCPNESSMAMSFVSSALAHYLLPASSSDASHRALLHLYYSSSSVHTYSSSIYALSQEYNILYGFGWVPAMSFIAFLGVIQSTSVVRATRSAS
;
A
#
# COMPACT_ATOMS: atom_id res chain seq x y z
N PHE A 1 -1.28 -8.23 -0.02
CA PHE A 1 -1.84 -7.75 -1.29
C PHE A 1 -2.06 -6.24 -1.28
N LEU A 2 -3.02 -5.71 -0.48
CA LEU A 2 -3.44 -4.29 -0.54
C LEU A 2 -2.31 -3.26 -0.44
N TRP A 3 -1.38 -3.45 0.51
CA TRP A 3 -0.24 -2.53 0.68
C TRP A 3 0.72 -2.54 -0.52
N LEU A 4 1.22 -3.72 -0.91
CA LEU A 4 2.14 -3.87 -2.05
C LEU A 4 1.49 -3.40 -3.37
N GLY A 5 0.22 -3.74 -3.58
CA GLY A 5 -0.53 -3.31 -4.77
C GLY A 5 -0.70 -1.79 -4.81
N PHE A 6 -0.99 -1.16 -3.66
CA PHE A 6 -1.07 0.30 -3.56
C PHE A 6 0.26 0.98 -3.90
N GLU A 7 1.41 0.48 -3.41
CA GLU A 7 2.71 1.11 -3.73
C GLU A 7 3.00 1.05 -5.23
N VAL A 8 2.78 -0.10 -5.88
CA VAL A 8 2.97 -0.25 -7.33
C VAL A 8 2.04 0.67 -8.11
N VAL A 9 0.74 0.68 -7.79
CA VAL A 9 -0.23 1.52 -8.47
C VAL A 9 0.06 3.00 -8.24
N PHE A 10 0.48 3.40 -7.03
CA PHE A 10 0.87 4.78 -6.73
C PHE A 10 2.04 5.24 -7.61
N VAL A 11 3.06 4.39 -7.80
CA VAL A 11 4.18 4.71 -8.67
C VAL A 11 3.72 4.86 -10.12
N LEU A 12 2.97 3.89 -10.64
CA LEU A 12 2.45 3.94 -12.02
C LEU A 12 1.54 5.16 -12.26
N TYR A 13 0.66 5.45 -11.30
CA TYR A 13 -0.22 6.62 -11.31
C TYR A 13 0.56 7.93 -11.30
N SER A 14 1.61 8.02 -10.47
CA SER A 14 2.44 9.22 -10.39
C SER A 14 3.23 9.47 -11.67
N TYR A 15 3.65 8.40 -12.38
CA TYR A 15 4.33 8.49 -13.67
C TYR A 15 3.39 8.79 -14.84
N THR A 16 2.13 8.35 -14.78
CA THR A 16 1.18 8.49 -15.90
C THR A 16 0.86 9.97 -16.13
N PRO A 17 0.80 10.47 -17.39
CA PRO A 17 0.48 11.87 -17.68
C PRO A 17 -0.89 12.31 -17.14
N VAL A 18 -1.03 13.59 -16.79
CA VAL A 18 -2.28 14.19 -16.30
C VAL A 18 -3.47 13.98 -17.25
N PRO A 19 -3.32 14.14 -18.60
CA PRO A 19 -4.41 13.89 -19.53
C PRO A 19 -4.91 12.43 -19.52
N HIS A 20 -4.06 11.48 -19.15
CA HIS A 20 -4.38 10.04 -19.12
C HIS A 20 -4.81 9.56 -17.72
N GLY A 21 -5.10 10.49 -16.79
CA GLY A 21 -5.59 10.13 -15.46
C GLY A 21 -4.49 9.87 -14.42
N GLY A 22 -3.25 10.31 -14.66
CA GLY A 22 -2.15 10.29 -13.67
C GLY A 22 -1.71 11.67 -13.18
N LEU A 23 -0.48 11.80 -12.69
CA LEU A 23 0.07 13.08 -12.19
C LEU A 23 1.23 13.65 -13.03
N GLY A 24 1.83 12.85 -13.90
CA GLY A 24 2.93 13.27 -14.78
C GLY A 24 4.20 13.71 -14.04
N PHE A 25 4.46 13.18 -12.84
CA PHE A 25 5.60 13.60 -12.04
C PHE A 25 6.92 12.96 -12.49
N PRO A 26 8.04 13.69 -12.39
CA PRO A 26 9.35 13.15 -12.68
C PRO A 26 9.77 12.12 -11.62
N ALA A 27 10.50 11.09 -12.06
CA ALA A 27 11.02 9.99 -11.22
C ALA A 27 11.62 10.45 -9.88
N LYS A 28 12.40 11.53 -9.91
CA LYS A 28 13.05 12.12 -8.72
C LYS A 28 12.04 12.52 -7.63
N GLN A 29 10.92 13.12 -8.01
CA GLN A 29 9.89 13.57 -7.07
C GLN A 29 9.13 12.40 -6.46
N ILE A 30 8.83 11.38 -7.28
CA ILE A 30 8.22 10.12 -6.83
C ILE A 30 9.15 9.44 -5.82
N GLY A 31 10.45 9.40 -6.11
CA GLY A 31 11.47 8.87 -5.21
C GLY A 31 11.53 9.59 -3.86
N TYR A 32 11.44 10.92 -3.85
CA TYR A 32 11.39 11.71 -2.61
C TYR A 32 10.12 11.43 -1.79
N ALA A 33 8.96 11.34 -2.45
CA ALA A 33 7.70 11.02 -1.78
C ALA A 33 7.73 9.61 -1.15
N LEU A 34 8.23 8.61 -1.88
CA LEU A 34 8.37 7.25 -1.37
C LEU A 34 9.38 7.17 -0.23
N SER A 35 10.55 7.79 -0.38
CA SER A 35 11.61 7.77 0.64
C SER A 35 11.14 8.42 1.94
N SER A 36 10.53 9.61 1.85
CA SER A 36 9.98 10.30 3.03
C SER A 36 8.87 9.50 3.70
N SER A 37 7.99 8.87 2.92
CA SER A 37 6.95 8.00 3.47
C SER A 37 7.50 6.74 4.14
N GLY A 38 8.62 6.19 3.65
CA GLY A 38 9.29 5.05 4.26
C GLY A 38 9.88 5.41 5.62
N VAL A 39 10.57 6.55 5.72
CA VAL A 39 11.07 7.09 6.99
C VAL A 39 9.91 7.32 7.96
N LEU A 40 8.83 7.96 7.52
CA LEU A 40 7.63 8.17 8.32
C LEU A 40 7.03 6.85 8.82
N SER A 41 7.01 5.80 7.98
CA SER A 41 6.54 4.47 8.35
C SER A 41 7.36 3.88 9.49
N VAL A 42 8.69 3.96 9.40
CA VAL A 42 9.59 3.46 10.45
C VAL A 42 9.37 4.23 11.75
N THR A 43 9.28 5.57 11.67
CA THR A 43 8.98 6.41 12.83
C THR A 43 7.63 6.03 13.46
N MET A 44 6.58 5.89 12.67
CA MET A 44 5.28 5.45 13.18
C MET A 44 5.36 4.05 13.80
N GLN A 45 6.08 3.10 13.21
CA GLN A 45 6.17 1.75 13.77
C GLN A 45 6.93 1.74 15.10
N LEU A 46 7.98 2.57 15.24
CA LEU A 46 8.77 2.63 16.47
C LEU A 46 8.02 3.32 17.61
N PHE A 47 7.28 4.40 17.34
CA PHE A 47 6.64 5.21 18.37
C PHE A 47 5.14 4.94 18.54
N LEU A 48 4.41 4.80 17.44
CA LEU A 48 2.94 4.68 17.46
C LEU A 48 2.49 3.25 17.78
N MET A 49 3.20 2.23 17.29
CA MET A 49 2.87 0.83 17.56
C MET A 49 2.85 0.48 19.07
N PRO A 50 3.90 0.78 19.87
CA PRO A 50 3.87 0.48 21.30
C PRO A 50 2.81 1.29 22.05
N TYR A 51 2.48 2.50 21.56
CA TYR A 51 1.41 3.31 22.13
C TYR A 51 0.04 2.70 21.87
N ILE A 52 -0.25 2.32 20.62
CA ILE A 52 -1.52 1.69 20.21
C ILE A 52 -1.74 0.39 20.98
N LEU A 53 -0.71 -0.45 21.12
CA LEU A 53 -0.80 -1.73 21.83
C LEU A 53 -1.13 -1.60 23.32
N ARG A 54 -0.77 -0.48 23.94
CA ARG A 54 -1.05 -0.21 25.36
C ARG A 54 -2.40 0.44 25.61
N THR A 55 -2.93 1.15 24.62
CA THR A 55 -4.09 2.03 24.80
C THR A 55 -5.36 1.53 24.13
N PHE A 56 -5.25 0.76 23.05
CA PHE A 56 -6.39 0.32 22.25
C PHE A 56 -6.49 -1.19 22.11
N ASP A 57 -7.73 -1.64 21.93
CA ASP A 57 -8.06 -3.01 21.54
C ASP A 57 -7.45 -3.32 20.15
N LYS A 58 -6.55 -4.31 20.13
CA LYS A 58 -5.79 -4.73 18.95
C LYS A 58 -6.70 -5.09 17.78
N ALA A 59 -7.83 -5.73 18.07
CA ALA A 59 -8.78 -6.19 17.06
C ALA A 59 -9.53 -5.01 16.42
N LYS A 60 -9.92 -4.01 17.21
CA LYS A 60 -10.58 -2.80 16.68
C LYS A 60 -9.64 -1.94 15.85
N MET A 61 -8.40 -1.79 16.28
CA MET A 61 -7.36 -1.06 15.53
C MET A 61 -7.02 -1.76 14.22
N TYR A 62 -6.93 -3.09 14.23
CA TYR A 62 -6.75 -3.90 13.03
C TYR A 62 -7.85 -3.62 12.00
N ASN A 63 -9.12 -3.62 12.43
CA ASN A 63 -10.24 -3.32 11.53
C ASN A 63 -10.22 -1.87 11.02
N LEU A 64 -9.90 -0.90 11.89
CA LEU A 64 -9.80 0.51 11.51
C LEU A 64 -8.75 0.73 10.41
N CYS A 65 -7.58 0.09 10.55
CA CYS A 65 -6.52 0.17 9.55
C CYS A 65 -6.97 -0.41 8.20
N PHE A 66 -7.71 -1.52 8.21
CA PHE A 66 -8.26 -2.10 6.98
C PHE A 66 -9.32 -1.20 6.33
N CYS A 67 -10.15 -0.53 7.11
CA CYS A 67 -11.15 0.43 6.62
C CYS A 67 -10.55 1.64 5.89
N MET A 68 -9.25 1.92 6.08
CA MET A 68 -8.58 3.02 5.37
C MET A 68 -8.27 2.65 3.91
N TYR A 69 -8.02 1.38 3.58
CA TYR A 69 -7.64 0.96 2.22
C TYR A 69 -8.70 1.30 1.15
N PRO A 70 -10.01 1.07 1.35
CA PRO A 70 -11.03 1.46 0.39
C PRO A 70 -11.08 2.97 0.10
N LEU A 71 -10.62 3.81 1.04
CA LEU A 71 -10.59 5.27 0.90
C LEU A 71 -9.38 5.78 0.12
N LEU A 72 -8.27 5.04 0.12
CA LEU A 72 -7.03 5.45 -0.56
C LEU A 72 -7.20 5.58 -2.08
N PHE A 73 -7.91 4.66 -2.71
CA PHE A 73 -8.06 4.64 -4.17
C PHE A 73 -8.95 5.78 -4.71
N PRO A 74 -10.11 6.10 -4.11
CA PRO A 74 -10.87 7.29 -4.47
C PRO A 74 -10.10 8.60 -4.27
N ILE A 75 -9.28 8.70 -3.21
CA ILE A 75 -8.42 9.88 -3.00
C ILE A 75 -7.47 10.08 -4.18
N MET A 76 -6.89 9.01 -4.74
CA MET A 76 -6.07 9.11 -5.96
C MET A 76 -6.87 9.69 -7.14
N SER A 77 -8.12 9.27 -7.34
CA SER A 77 -8.98 9.86 -8.37
C SER A 77 -9.23 11.35 -8.15
N VAL A 78 -9.50 11.75 -6.90
CA VAL A 78 -9.69 13.16 -6.55
C VAL A 78 -8.43 13.98 -6.83
N LEU A 79 -7.25 13.43 -6.54
CA LEU A 79 -5.97 14.08 -6.85
C LEU A 79 -5.80 14.34 -8.35
N ASN A 80 -6.21 13.41 -9.22
CA ASN A 80 -6.14 13.63 -10.65
C ASN A 80 -7.11 14.73 -11.10
N ILE A 81 -8.31 14.81 -10.53
CA ILE A 81 -9.27 15.89 -10.84
C ILE A 81 -8.67 17.25 -10.47
N ILE A 82 -8.02 17.34 -9.29
CA ILE A 82 -7.32 18.56 -8.86
C ILE A 82 -6.15 18.88 -9.80
N ALA A 83 -5.37 17.87 -10.19
CA ALA A 83 -4.26 18.03 -11.12
C ALA A 83 -4.75 18.54 -12.50
N ARG A 84 -5.82 17.96 -13.04
CA ARG A 84 -6.45 18.36 -14.30
C ARG A 84 -7.02 19.78 -14.23
N ALA A 85 -7.66 20.15 -13.13
CA ALA A 85 -8.26 21.48 -12.96
C ALA A 85 -7.23 22.62 -13.00
N GLY A 86 -5.98 22.33 -12.65
CA GLY A 86 -4.88 23.31 -12.71
C GLY A 86 -3.80 22.98 -13.74
N TYR A 87 -4.11 22.11 -14.71
CA TYR A 87 -3.19 21.73 -15.78
C TYR A 87 -3.33 22.70 -16.96
N ASP A 88 -2.22 23.29 -17.39
CA ASP A 88 -2.15 24.13 -18.58
C ASP A 88 -1.56 23.30 -19.74
N GLU A 89 -2.39 23.03 -20.77
CA GLU A 89 -1.98 22.25 -21.95
C GLU A 89 -0.91 22.98 -22.77
N ALA A 90 -0.81 24.31 -22.70
CA ALA A 90 0.14 25.08 -23.50
C ALA A 90 1.57 25.02 -22.94
N THR A 91 1.72 24.91 -21.62
CA THR A 91 3.03 24.83 -20.95
C THR A 91 3.35 23.43 -20.42
N GLU A 92 2.41 22.48 -20.53
CA GLU A 92 2.48 21.14 -19.93
C GLU A 92 2.80 21.15 -18.42
N THR A 93 2.49 22.25 -17.74
CA THR A 93 2.81 22.46 -16.32
C THR A 93 1.55 22.63 -15.49
N LEU A 94 1.62 22.19 -14.23
CA LEU A 94 0.59 22.48 -13.24
C LEU A 94 0.80 23.87 -12.66
N SER A 95 -0.30 24.59 -12.44
CA SER A 95 -0.32 25.80 -11.64
C SER A 95 0.29 25.56 -10.25
N ALA A 96 0.94 26.58 -9.68
CA ALA A 96 1.57 26.50 -8.36
C ALA A 96 0.57 26.09 -7.26
N GLN A 97 -0.67 26.58 -7.34
CA GLN A 97 -1.74 26.23 -6.38
C GLN A 97 -2.17 24.77 -6.51
N ALA A 98 -2.34 24.27 -7.74
CA ALA A 98 -2.68 22.88 -7.99
C ALA A 98 -1.55 21.94 -7.58
N THR A 99 -0.30 22.32 -7.85
CA THR A 99 0.89 21.58 -7.41
C THR A 99 0.93 21.45 -5.89
N ALA A 100 0.72 22.55 -5.15
CA ALA A 100 0.68 22.50 -3.69
C ALA A 100 -0.47 21.62 -3.16
N ALA A 101 -1.66 21.72 -3.74
CA ALA A 101 -2.81 20.89 -3.37
C ALA A 101 -2.58 19.40 -3.64
N VAL A 102 -2.00 19.05 -4.79
CA VAL A 102 -1.63 17.68 -5.15
C VAL A 102 -0.58 17.13 -4.17
N TRP A 103 0.47 17.91 -3.84
CA TRP A 103 1.48 17.50 -2.87
C TRP A 103 0.91 17.30 -1.45
N ALA A 104 0.00 18.18 -1.01
CA ALA A 104 -0.71 18.00 0.25
C ALA A 104 -1.57 16.72 0.24
N GLY A 105 -2.27 16.46 -0.88
CA GLY A 105 -3.03 15.24 -1.10
C GLY A 105 -2.16 13.98 -1.08
N ILE A 106 -0.99 14.01 -1.70
CA ILE A 106 -0.01 12.90 -1.68
C ILE A 106 0.49 12.67 -0.27
N ALA A 107 0.85 13.73 0.45
CA ALA A 107 1.32 13.62 1.83
C ALA A 107 0.25 12.96 2.72
N LEU A 108 -1.02 13.37 2.59
CA LEU A 108 -2.14 12.76 3.30
C LEU A 108 -2.34 11.29 2.91
N LEU A 109 -2.32 11.00 1.62
CA LEU A 109 -2.51 9.66 1.07
C LEU A 109 -1.39 8.69 1.51
N LEU A 110 -0.14 9.15 1.53
CA LEU A 110 0.99 8.38 2.02
C LEU A 110 0.91 8.20 3.54
N LEU A 111 0.48 9.20 4.29
CA LEU A 111 0.28 9.07 5.73
C LEU A 111 -0.81 8.04 6.05
N MET A 112 -1.95 8.09 5.36
CA MET A 112 -3.03 7.09 5.51
C MET A 112 -2.56 5.68 5.12
N SER A 113 -1.76 5.54 4.06
CA SER A 113 -1.25 4.23 3.65
C SER A 113 -0.26 3.65 4.68
N ARG A 114 0.57 4.48 5.31
CA ARG A 114 1.47 4.06 6.40
C ARG A 114 0.69 3.68 7.66
N PHE A 115 -0.39 4.39 7.96
CA PHE A 115 -1.29 4.02 9.05
C PHE A 115 -1.97 2.66 8.78
N ALA A 116 -2.48 2.45 7.56
CA ALA A 116 -3.11 1.19 7.15
C ALA A 116 -2.13 -0.01 7.24
N MET A 117 -0.85 0.23 6.92
CA MET A 117 0.21 -0.78 7.01
C MET A 117 0.46 -1.29 8.45
N MET A 118 0.08 -0.54 9.49
CA MET A 118 0.14 -1.01 10.89
C MET A 118 -0.69 -2.27 11.14
N ALA A 119 -1.74 -2.50 10.35
CA ALA A 119 -2.54 -3.72 10.45
C ALA A 119 -1.70 -4.99 10.28
N PHE A 120 -0.66 -4.92 9.44
CA PHE A 120 0.26 -6.02 9.21
C PHE A 120 1.07 -6.33 10.47
N ALA A 121 1.61 -5.29 11.13
CA ALA A 121 2.33 -5.44 12.40
C ALA A 121 1.40 -5.98 13.51
N LEU A 122 0.14 -5.55 13.56
CA LEU A 122 -0.84 -6.05 14.55
C LEU A 122 -1.18 -7.53 14.30
N SER A 123 -1.36 -7.93 13.05
CA SER A 123 -1.59 -9.34 12.69
C SER A 123 -0.47 -10.23 13.21
N PHE A 124 0.78 -9.76 13.06
CA PHE A 124 1.95 -10.50 13.52
C PHE A 124 1.96 -10.70 15.04
N ILE A 125 1.61 -9.66 15.80
CA ILE A 125 1.53 -9.74 17.26
C ILE A 125 0.42 -10.70 17.69
N LEU A 126 -0.76 -10.61 17.05
CA LEU A 126 -1.86 -11.54 17.32
C LEU A 126 -1.46 -12.98 17.03
N ILE A 127 -0.79 -13.25 15.89
CA ILE A 127 -0.29 -14.59 15.58
C ILE A 127 0.74 -15.04 16.62
N LYS A 128 1.64 -14.15 17.05
CA LYS A 128 2.65 -14.47 18.08
C LYS A 128 2.03 -14.83 19.43
N GLU A 129 0.93 -14.20 19.80
CA GLU A 129 0.19 -14.54 21.03
C GLU A 129 -0.45 -15.94 20.96
N HIS A 130 -0.83 -16.41 19.78
CA HIS A 130 -1.50 -17.71 19.59
C HIS A 130 -0.55 -18.84 19.15
N CYS A 131 0.67 -18.52 18.69
CA CYS A 131 1.67 -19.47 18.22
C CYS A 131 3.04 -19.21 18.92
N PRO A 132 3.46 -20.01 19.91
CA PRO A 132 4.69 -19.78 20.68
C PRO A 132 6.01 -20.09 19.94
N ASN A 133 5.98 -20.52 18.67
CA ASN A 133 7.19 -20.88 17.92
C ASN A 133 7.74 -19.65 17.16
N GLU A 134 8.72 -18.95 17.77
CA GLU A 134 9.23 -17.66 17.30
C GLU A 134 10.02 -17.69 15.98
N SER A 135 10.62 -18.84 15.66
CA SER A 135 11.55 -19.02 14.54
C SER A 135 10.88 -18.91 13.16
N SER A 136 9.62 -19.35 13.02
CA SER A 136 8.89 -19.33 11.74
C SER A 136 8.33 -17.94 11.38
N MET A 137 8.09 -17.11 12.39
CA MET A 137 7.40 -15.83 12.24
C MET A 137 8.36 -14.71 11.79
N ALA A 138 9.50 -14.54 12.45
CA ALA A 138 10.51 -13.55 12.05
C ALA A 138 11.06 -13.79 10.64
N MET A 139 11.13 -15.06 10.22
CA MET A 139 11.52 -15.47 8.86
C MET A 139 10.61 -14.90 7.77
N SER A 140 9.31 -14.65 8.01
CA SER A 140 8.39 -14.11 6.98
C SER A 140 8.60 -12.61 6.70
N PHE A 141 9.00 -11.83 7.71
CA PHE A 141 9.26 -10.39 7.56
C PHE A 141 10.63 -10.12 6.96
N VAL A 142 11.66 -10.77 7.52
CA VAL A 142 13.05 -10.67 7.04
C VAL A 142 13.16 -11.20 5.61
N SER A 143 12.45 -12.27 5.24
CA SER A 143 12.46 -12.79 3.87
C SER A 143 11.84 -11.87 2.84
N SER A 144 10.73 -11.17 3.14
CA SER A 144 10.10 -10.24 2.20
C SER A 144 11.03 -9.08 1.82
N ALA A 145 11.75 -8.56 2.83
CA ALA A 145 12.70 -7.47 2.68
C ALA A 145 14.04 -7.94 2.08
N LEU A 146 14.56 -9.11 2.50
CA LEU A 146 15.79 -9.69 1.94
C LEU A 146 15.61 -10.20 0.51
N ALA A 147 14.46 -10.78 0.16
CA ALA A 147 14.25 -11.36 -1.17
C ALA A 147 14.33 -10.30 -2.28
N HIS A 148 13.97 -9.05 -2.00
CA HIS A 148 14.15 -7.94 -2.94
C HIS A 148 15.61 -7.51 -3.12
N TYR A 149 16.46 -7.72 -2.10
CA TYR A 149 17.83 -7.19 -2.07
C TYR A 149 18.94 -8.22 -2.28
N LEU A 150 18.70 -9.52 -2.03
CA LEU A 150 19.74 -10.55 -1.97
C LEU A 150 19.65 -11.66 -3.03
N LEU A 151 18.77 -11.55 -4.02
CA LEU A 151 18.74 -12.54 -5.12
C LEU A 151 19.68 -12.12 -6.27
N PRO A 152 20.99 -12.02 -6.00
CA PRO A 152 21.95 -12.71 -6.84
C PRO A 152 22.75 -13.73 -6.01
N ALA A 153 22.62 -14.99 -6.41
CA ALA A 153 23.49 -16.14 -6.14
C ALA A 153 23.28 -16.99 -4.85
N SER A 154 23.01 -18.28 -5.12
CA SER A 154 23.66 -19.44 -4.48
C SER A 154 23.38 -19.72 -2.99
N SER A 155 22.38 -20.56 -2.69
CA SER A 155 22.54 -21.70 -1.76
C SER A 155 21.31 -22.62 -1.77
N SER A 156 21.57 -23.92 -1.70
CA SER A 156 20.61 -25.03 -1.88
C SER A 156 20.05 -25.55 -0.56
N ASP A 157 19.50 -24.67 0.28
CA ASP A 157 18.91 -25.06 1.57
C ASP A 157 17.37 -24.92 1.58
N ALA A 158 16.71 -25.62 2.49
CA ALA A 158 15.25 -25.60 2.66
C ALA A 158 14.67 -24.18 2.89
N SER A 159 15.48 -23.26 3.42
CA SER A 159 15.19 -21.83 3.51
C SER A 159 14.98 -21.18 2.13
N HIS A 160 15.71 -21.60 1.10
CA HIS A 160 15.60 -21.07 -0.27
C HIS A 160 14.22 -21.32 -0.88
N ARG A 161 13.59 -22.48 -0.62
CA ARG A 161 12.24 -22.78 -1.14
C ARG A 161 11.20 -21.86 -0.51
N ALA A 162 11.29 -21.60 0.80
CA ALA A 162 10.41 -20.66 1.48
C ALA A 162 10.61 -19.22 0.97
N LEU A 163 11.86 -18.79 0.76
CA LEU A 163 12.18 -17.49 0.17
C LEU A 163 11.63 -17.34 -1.25
N LEU A 164 11.76 -18.39 -2.08
CA LEU A 164 11.22 -18.43 -3.44
C LEU A 164 9.69 -18.31 -3.45
N HIS A 165 8.99 -19.05 -2.60
CA HIS A 165 7.52 -18.96 -2.52
C HIS A 165 7.04 -17.57 -2.10
N LEU A 166 7.76 -16.90 -1.20
CA LEU A 166 7.40 -15.57 -0.71
C LEU A 166 7.74 -14.47 -1.72
N TYR A 167 8.86 -14.63 -2.45
CA TYR A 167 9.21 -13.82 -3.60
C TYR A 167 8.18 -13.97 -4.74
N TYR A 168 7.77 -15.19 -5.07
CA TYR A 168 6.73 -15.46 -6.08
C TYR A 168 5.39 -14.86 -5.68
N SER A 169 4.99 -14.98 -4.42
CA SER A 169 3.76 -14.37 -3.91
C SER A 169 3.78 -12.84 -4.03
N SER A 170 4.89 -12.20 -3.64
CA SER A 170 5.04 -10.74 -3.71
C SER A 170 5.08 -10.24 -5.16
N SER A 171 5.82 -10.93 -6.03
CA SER A 171 5.92 -10.62 -7.46
C SER A 171 4.56 -10.75 -8.16
N SER A 172 3.78 -11.78 -7.79
CA SER A 172 2.42 -11.97 -8.32
C SER A 172 1.53 -10.77 -8.02
N VAL A 173 1.59 -10.20 -6.81
CA VAL A 173 0.81 -9.00 -6.45
C VAL A 173 1.19 -7.80 -7.32
N HIS A 174 2.48 -7.60 -7.58
CA HIS A 174 2.96 -6.51 -8.43
C HIS A 174 2.49 -6.67 -9.87
N THR A 175 2.52 -7.89 -10.41
CA THR A 175 2.01 -8.19 -11.74
C THR A 175 0.51 -7.95 -11.81
N TYR A 176 -0.29 -8.49 -10.87
CA TYR A 176 -1.74 -8.29 -10.88
C TYR A 176 -2.13 -6.81 -10.78
N SER A 177 -1.48 -6.06 -9.88
CA SER A 177 -1.81 -4.64 -9.68
C SER A 177 -1.41 -3.78 -10.88
N SER A 178 -0.24 -4.06 -11.45
CA SER A 178 0.22 -3.42 -12.69
C SER A 178 -0.68 -3.75 -13.87
N SER A 179 -1.10 -5.02 -14.02
CA SER A 179 -1.98 -5.45 -15.12
C SER A 179 -3.36 -4.82 -15.02
N ILE A 180 -3.96 -4.75 -13.83
CA ILE A 180 -5.26 -4.08 -13.62
C ILE A 180 -5.15 -2.59 -13.99
N TYR A 181 -4.07 -1.94 -13.58
CA TYR A 181 -3.81 -0.54 -13.91
C TYR A 181 -3.58 -0.34 -15.41
N ALA A 182 -2.71 -1.14 -16.03
CA ALA A 182 -2.37 -1.07 -17.44
C ALA A 182 -3.60 -1.33 -18.33
N LEU A 183 -4.39 -2.36 -18.03
CA LEU A 183 -5.64 -2.64 -18.75
C LEU A 183 -6.64 -1.49 -18.63
N SER A 184 -6.74 -0.88 -17.44
CA SER A 184 -7.61 0.28 -17.24
C SER A 184 -7.20 1.48 -18.11
N GLN A 185 -5.90 1.65 -18.35
CA GLN A 185 -5.34 2.74 -19.14
C GLN A 185 -5.47 2.46 -20.65
N GLU A 186 -5.12 1.24 -21.08
CA GLU A 186 -5.14 0.82 -22.49
C GLU A 186 -6.56 0.90 -23.10
N TYR A 187 -7.56 0.42 -22.37
CA TYR A 187 -8.96 0.43 -22.82
C TYR A 187 -9.71 1.73 -22.45
N ASN A 188 -9.03 2.73 -21.88
CA ASN A 188 -9.64 3.98 -21.40
C ASN A 188 -10.92 3.77 -20.54
N ILE A 189 -10.95 2.68 -19.76
CA ILE A 189 -12.13 2.30 -18.98
C ILE A 189 -12.33 3.37 -17.90
N LEU A 190 -13.49 4.04 -17.92
CA LEU A 190 -13.82 5.16 -17.03
C LEU A 190 -12.76 6.28 -17.06
N TYR A 191 -12.33 6.73 -18.24
CA TYR A 191 -11.29 7.77 -18.39
C TYR A 191 -9.94 7.41 -17.74
N GLY A 192 -9.62 6.12 -17.62
CA GLY A 192 -8.39 5.65 -16.97
C GLY A 192 -8.54 5.36 -15.48
N PHE A 193 -9.75 5.48 -14.90
CA PHE A 193 -10.03 5.17 -13.50
C PHE A 193 -10.66 3.79 -13.25
N GLY A 194 -10.84 2.95 -14.27
CA GLY A 194 -11.40 1.60 -14.15
C GLY A 194 -10.70 0.68 -13.13
N TRP A 195 -9.42 0.93 -12.82
CA TRP A 195 -8.68 0.21 -11.79
C TRP A 195 -9.14 0.56 -10.36
N VAL A 196 -9.71 1.75 -10.13
CA VAL A 196 -10.16 2.24 -8.82
C VAL A 196 -11.28 1.37 -8.22
N PRO A 197 -12.41 1.13 -8.90
CA PRO A 197 -13.46 0.26 -8.35
C PRO A 197 -12.98 -1.18 -8.15
N ALA A 198 -12.10 -1.69 -9.01
CA ALA A 198 -11.52 -3.02 -8.84
C ALA A 198 -10.67 -3.12 -7.56
N MET A 199 -9.79 -2.14 -7.32
CA MET A 199 -8.95 -2.10 -6.14
C MET A 199 -9.75 -1.80 -4.86
N SER A 200 -10.73 -0.90 -4.92
CA SER A 200 -11.67 -0.65 -3.83
C SER A 200 -12.47 -1.90 -3.46
N PHE A 201 -12.92 -2.69 -4.44
CA PHE A 201 -13.62 -3.95 -4.18
C PHE A 201 -12.72 -4.96 -3.43
N ILE A 202 -11.46 -5.12 -3.87
CA ILE A 202 -10.49 -5.99 -3.18
C ILE A 202 -10.23 -5.47 -1.75
N ALA A 203 -10.18 -4.14 -1.55
CA ALA A 203 -10.04 -3.55 -0.23
C ALA A 203 -11.26 -3.81 0.67
N PHE A 204 -12.48 -3.73 0.12
CA PHE A 204 -13.70 -4.07 0.84
C PHE A 204 -13.71 -5.54 1.28
N LEU A 205 -13.28 -6.47 0.41
CA LEU A 205 -13.11 -7.87 0.80
C LEU A 205 -12.12 -8.01 1.97
N GLY A 206 -11.04 -7.23 1.96
CA GLY A 206 -10.10 -7.13 3.08
C GLY A 206 -10.76 -6.66 4.38
N VAL A 207 -11.66 -5.68 4.33
CA VAL A 207 -12.42 -5.19 5.50
C VAL A 207 -13.40 -6.24 6.02
N ILE A 208 -14.06 -6.99 5.13
CA ILE A 208 -14.95 -8.09 5.52
C ILE A 208 -14.14 -9.17 6.23
N GLN A 209 -12.98 -9.52 5.67
CA GLN A 209 -12.06 -10.49 6.28
C GLN A 209 -11.57 -10.00 7.64
N SER A 210 -11.16 -8.74 7.79
CA SER A 210 -10.71 -8.21 9.08
C SER A 210 -11.83 -8.24 10.12
N THR A 211 -13.05 -7.89 9.71
CA THR A 211 -14.22 -7.95 10.60
C THR A 211 -14.49 -9.38 11.08
N SER A 212 -14.30 -10.38 10.21
CA SER A 212 -14.45 -11.78 10.60
C SER A 212 -13.43 -12.21 11.67
N VAL A 213 -12.18 -11.75 11.57
CA VAL A 213 -11.12 -11.99 12.56
C VAL A 213 -11.49 -11.37 13.91
N VAL A 214 -11.97 -10.11 13.93
CA VAL A 214 -12.40 -9.45 15.17
C VAL A 214 -13.53 -10.22 15.85
N ARG A 215 -14.50 -10.72 15.08
CA ARG A 215 -15.61 -11.53 15.62
C ARG A 215 -15.11 -12.84 16.22
N ALA A 216 -14.17 -13.51 15.55
CA ALA A 216 -13.57 -14.76 16.03
C ALA A 216 -12.79 -14.57 17.34
N THR A 217 -12.04 -13.47 17.49
CA THR A 217 -11.32 -13.16 18.74
C THR A 217 -12.30 -12.90 19.90
N ARG A 218 -13.44 -12.23 19.64
CA ARG A 218 -14.45 -11.95 20.67
C ARG A 218 -15.21 -13.19 21.14
N SER A 219 -15.34 -14.22 20.31
CA SER A 219 -15.95 -15.50 20.71
C SER A 219 -15.01 -16.41 21.49
N ALA A 220 -13.70 -16.13 21.48
CA ALA A 220 -12.68 -16.92 22.18
C ALA A 220 -12.33 -16.37 23.57
N SER A 221 -12.81 -15.16 23.93
CA SER A 221 -12.66 -14.56 25.27
C SER A 221 -13.91 -14.76 26.11
#